data_AF-A0A7S0QRA7-F1
#
_entry.id   AF-A0A7S0QRA7-F1
#
_cell.length_a   1.000
_cell.length_b   1.000
_cell.length_c   1.000
_cell.angle_alpha   90.00
_cell.angle_beta   90.00
_cell.angle_gamma   90.00
#
_symmetry.space_group_name_H-M   'P 1'
#
loop_
_entity.id
_entity.type
_entity.pdbx_description
1 polymer ?
#
loop_
_entity_poly.entity_id
_entity_poly.type
_entity_poly.pdbx_seq_one_letter_code
_entity_poly.pdbx_strand_id
1 'polypeptide(L)'
;MAGSSTELLTTVIIYGSIFVILLSLYCIVRNRFPRAFNPRNSVPALQCELSTRQFGALTWMLGVCHASDQDLFEQCGLDAIVFIRILQIGLKMSVMGCLNAIYVIPVYYYAPQTNDNKNVTDNLDKCSIANMNKNDPGMYATFVASYFIFGYTLFLLFEEFQWYISNRHRFLSRVSAQNYTVFVGGIPCELQSNIALHDFFYELFDDIIDVKIALDVKALEKLVKKRDEVIPKFEHANNVLAATGKRPTHKTKLIGGEKVDSVDTFREELAKLNLEVSIAIVQLEQRYARHQAALAAG
;
A
#
# COMPACT_ATOMS: atom_id res chain seq x y z
N MET A 1 4.36 -45.12 -2.91
CA MET A 1 4.68 -43.77 -2.44
C MET A 1 3.90 -42.82 -3.32
N ALA A 2 3.07 -41.94 -2.75
CA ALA A 2 2.41 -40.91 -3.56
C ALA A 2 3.51 -40.07 -4.22
N GLY A 3 3.50 -39.95 -5.55
CA GLY A 3 4.51 -39.17 -6.28
C GLY A 3 4.32 -37.68 -6.00
N SER A 4 5.39 -36.89 -6.07
CA SER A 4 5.35 -35.43 -5.93
C SER A 4 4.35 -34.79 -6.90
N SER A 5 4.20 -35.38 -8.09
CA SER A 5 3.18 -34.99 -9.08
C SER A 5 1.74 -35.03 -8.54
N THR A 6 1.40 -36.03 -7.71
CA THR A 6 0.05 -36.18 -7.15
C THR A 6 -0.23 -35.15 -6.06
N GLU A 7 0.78 -34.80 -5.27
CA GLU A 7 0.67 -33.76 -4.24
C GLU A 7 0.45 -32.40 -4.88
N LEU A 8 1.23 -32.04 -5.92
CA LEU A 8 1.02 -30.80 -6.66
C LEU A 8 -0.39 -30.72 -7.26
N LEU A 9 -0.88 -31.79 -7.89
CA LEU A 9 -2.24 -31.82 -8.45
C LEU A 9 -3.29 -31.56 -7.35
N THR A 10 -3.17 -32.19 -6.18
CA THR A 10 -4.11 -31.96 -5.08
C THR A 10 -4.07 -30.52 -4.59
N THR A 11 -2.90 -29.89 -4.47
CA THR A 11 -2.79 -28.48 -4.06
C THR A 11 -3.43 -27.54 -5.09
N VAL A 12 -3.20 -27.75 -6.38
CA VAL A 12 -3.80 -26.95 -7.46
C VAL A 12 -5.32 -27.07 -7.45
N ILE A 13 -5.86 -28.27 -7.24
CA ILE A 13 -7.30 -28.49 -7.13
C ILE A 13 -7.87 -27.73 -5.92
N ILE A 14 -7.24 -27.87 -4.75
CA ILE A 14 -7.70 -27.23 -3.52
C ILE A 14 -7.63 -25.71 -3.64
N TYR A 15 -6.46 -25.14 -3.90
CA TYR A 15 -6.29 -23.68 -3.99
C TYR A 15 -7.02 -23.08 -5.19
N GLY A 16 -7.07 -23.79 -6.33
CA GLY A 16 -7.83 -23.36 -7.50
C GLY A 16 -9.33 -23.32 -7.22
N SER A 17 -9.88 -24.31 -6.52
CA SER A 17 -11.31 -24.31 -6.14
C SER A 17 -11.64 -23.15 -5.19
N ILE A 18 -10.79 -22.89 -4.19
CA ILE A 18 -10.93 -21.76 -3.26
C ILE A 18 -10.86 -20.43 -4.05
N PHE A 19 -9.91 -20.29 -4.97
CA PHE A 19 -9.78 -19.10 -5.81
C PHE A 19 -11.05 -18.83 -6.64
N VAL A 20 -11.61 -19.86 -7.29
CA VAL A 20 -12.83 -19.73 -8.08
C VAL A 20 -14.03 -19.33 -7.21
N ILE A 21 -14.16 -19.91 -6.02
CA ILE A 21 -15.23 -19.56 -5.06
C ILE A 21 -15.10 -18.10 -4.62
N LEU A 22 -13.89 -17.67 -4.21
CA LEU A 22 -13.64 -16.30 -3.76
C LEU A 22 -13.80 -15.28 -4.88
N LEU A 23 -13.34 -15.60 -6.10
CA LEU A 23 -13.50 -14.74 -7.27
C LEU A 23 -14.98 -14.58 -7.63
N SER A 24 -15.75 -15.68 -7.59
CA SER A 24 -17.19 -15.64 -7.83
C SER A 24 -17.91 -14.80 -6.77
N LEU A 25 -17.59 -14.99 -5.49
CA LEU A 25 -18.12 -14.19 -4.40
C LEU A 25 -17.79 -12.70 -4.58
N TYR A 26 -16.53 -12.39 -4.92
CA TYR A 26 -16.09 -11.03 -5.19
C TYR A 26 -16.89 -10.38 -6.33
N CYS A 27 -17.09 -11.07 -7.45
CA CYS A 27 -17.88 -10.56 -8.57
C CYS A 27 -19.33 -10.26 -8.18
N ILE A 28 -19.94 -11.08 -7.32
CA ILE A 28 -21.31 -10.85 -6.81
C ILE A 28 -21.33 -9.65 -5.85
N VAL A 29 -20.43 -9.62 -4.86
CA VAL A 29 -20.38 -8.60 -3.81
C VAL A 29 -20.05 -7.23 -4.40
N ARG A 30 -19.11 -7.16 -5.35
CA ARG A 30 -18.74 -5.92 -6.04
C ARG A 30 -19.94 -5.29 -6.75
N ASN A 31 -20.73 -6.08 -7.47
CA ASN A 31 -21.91 -5.58 -8.19
C ASN A 31 -23.04 -5.19 -7.23
N ARG A 32 -23.15 -5.87 -6.08
CA ARG A 32 -24.18 -5.59 -5.08
C ARG A 32 -23.89 -4.32 -4.26
N PHE A 33 -22.62 -4.04 -3.97
CA PHE A 33 -22.19 -2.93 -3.10
C PHE A 33 -21.21 -1.98 -3.79
N PRO A 34 -21.63 -1.26 -4.85
CA PRO A 34 -20.75 -0.39 -5.61
C PRO A 34 -20.14 0.75 -4.77
N ARG A 35 -20.83 1.21 -3.72
CA ARG A 35 -20.33 2.27 -2.82
C ARG A 35 -19.07 1.87 -2.04
N ALA A 36 -18.95 0.60 -1.67
CA ALA A 36 -17.79 0.11 -0.92
C ALA A 36 -16.59 -0.16 -1.83
N PHE A 37 -16.83 -0.71 -3.02
CA PHE A 37 -15.77 -1.09 -3.97
C PHE A 37 -15.37 0.04 -4.94
N ASN A 38 -16.21 1.06 -5.09
CA ASN A 38 -15.94 2.25 -5.90
C ASN A 38 -16.31 3.53 -5.12
N PRO A 39 -15.55 3.84 -4.05
CA PRO A 39 -15.81 5.03 -3.24
C PRO A 39 -15.57 6.33 -4.01
N ARG A 40 -14.60 6.34 -4.95
CA ARG A 40 -14.29 7.50 -5.79
C ARG A 40 -15.47 7.91 -6.68
N ASN A 41 -16.23 6.95 -7.21
CA ASN A 41 -17.44 7.26 -7.97
C ASN A 41 -18.60 7.75 -7.08
N SER A 42 -18.57 7.41 -5.80
CA SER A 42 -19.66 7.74 -4.86
C SER A 42 -19.59 9.17 -4.32
N VAL A 43 -18.41 9.79 -4.33
CA VAL A 43 -18.16 11.14 -3.81
C VAL A 43 -17.85 12.07 -4.99
N PRO A 44 -18.72 13.04 -5.34
CA PRO A 44 -18.53 13.91 -6.50
C PRO A 44 -17.18 14.64 -6.52
N ALA A 45 -16.66 15.03 -5.35
CA ALA A 45 -15.36 15.69 -5.23
C ALA A 45 -14.15 14.81 -5.57
N LEU A 46 -14.32 13.47 -5.57
CA LEU A 46 -13.27 12.48 -5.82
C LEU A 46 -13.49 11.70 -7.13
N GLN A 47 -14.51 12.07 -7.91
CA GLN A 47 -14.83 11.41 -9.16
C GLN A 47 -13.71 11.61 -10.18
N CYS A 48 -13.27 10.50 -10.76
CA CYS A 48 -12.27 10.45 -11.82
C CYS A 48 -12.81 9.66 -13.01
N GLU A 49 -12.28 9.89 -14.21
CA GLU A 49 -12.74 9.17 -15.42
C GLU A 49 -12.56 7.64 -15.33
N LEU A 50 -11.59 7.11 -14.57
CA LEU A 50 -11.52 5.66 -14.34
C LEU A 50 -12.64 5.17 -13.44
N SER A 51 -13.07 6.00 -12.48
CA SER A 51 -14.09 5.61 -11.50
C SER A 51 -15.49 5.55 -12.10
N THR A 52 -15.74 6.28 -13.19
CA THR A 52 -17.05 6.28 -13.87
C THR A 52 -17.24 5.08 -14.80
N ARG A 53 -16.15 4.38 -15.19
CA ARG A 53 -16.24 3.18 -16.02
C ARG A 53 -16.93 2.05 -15.26
N GLN A 54 -18.11 1.66 -15.74
CA GLN A 54 -18.84 0.51 -15.20
C GLN A 54 -18.47 -0.75 -15.99
N PHE A 55 -18.22 -1.84 -15.26
CA PHE A 55 -17.84 -3.11 -15.84
C PHE A 55 -18.82 -4.20 -15.43
N GLY A 56 -19.07 -5.16 -16.33
CA GLY A 56 -19.76 -6.40 -15.98
C GLY A 56 -18.95 -7.30 -15.05
N ALA A 57 -19.53 -8.44 -14.66
CA ALA A 57 -18.95 -9.35 -13.66
C ALA A 57 -17.54 -9.87 -14.00
N LEU A 58 -17.20 -10.08 -15.28
CA LEU A 58 -15.86 -10.51 -15.72
C LEU A 58 -15.16 -9.47 -16.61
N THR A 59 -15.92 -8.55 -17.20
CA THR A 59 -15.41 -7.49 -18.10
C THR A 59 -14.44 -6.55 -17.38
N TRP A 60 -14.50 -6.47 -16.05
CA TRP A 60 -13.60 -5.62 -15.28
C TRP A 60 -12.14 -6.05 -15.36
N MET A 61 -11.86 -7.36 -15.49
CA MET A 61 -10.49 -7.85 -15.62
C MET A 61 -9.88 -7.36 -16.93
N LEU A 62 -10.65 -7.44 -18.02
CA LEU A 62 -10.26 -6.87 -19.31
C LEU A 62 -10.09 -5.35 -19.22
N GLY A 63 -10.98 -4.67 -18.49
CA GLY A 63 -10.88 -3.23 -18.25
C GLY A 63 -9.61 -2.82 -17.51
N VAL A 64 -9.17 -3.62 -16.54
CA VAL A 64 -7.91 -3.41 -15.81
C VAL A 64 -6.71 -3.63 -16.73
N CYS A 65 -6.73 -4.68 -17.57
CA CYS A 65 -5.65 -4.95 -18.52
C CYS A 65 -5.53 -3.88 -19.62
N HIS A 66 -6.63 -3.19 -19.97
CA HIS A 66 -6.63 -2.10 -20.97
C HIS A 66 -6.44 -0.70 -20.34
N ALA A 67 -6.25 -0.61 -19.03
CA ALA A 67 -6.06 0.69 -18.39
C ALA A 67 -4.73 1.31 -18.83
N SER A 68 -4.75 2.57 -19.25
CA SER A 68 -3.56 3.28 -19.73
C SER A 68 -2.65 3.66 -18.57
N ASP A 69 -1.35 3.43 -18.73
CA ASP A 69 -0.32 3.88 -17.79
C ASP A 69 -0.39 5.41 -17.57
N GLN A 70 -0.84 6.19 -18.55
CA GLN A 70 -0.98 7.64 -18.39
C GLN A 70 -2.14 8.00 -17.45
N ASP A 71 -3.30 7.37 -17.64
CA ASP A 71 -4.47 7.64 -16.79
C ASP A 71 -4.19 7.25 -15.33
N LEU A 72 -3.48 6.13 -15.12
CA LEU A 72 -3.06 5.72 -13.79
C LEU A 72 -2.09 6.73 -13.16
N PHE A 73 -1.26 7.41 -13.96
CA PHE A 73 -0.19 8.28 -13.45
C PHE A 73 -0.77 9.56 -12.88
N GLU A 74 -1.81 10.05 -13.55
CA GLU A 74 -2.53 11.26 -13.16
C GLU A 74 -3.44 11.00 -11.95
N GLN A 75 -4.11 9.84 -11.89
CA GLN A 75 -5.15 9.58 -10.89
C GLN A 75 -4.69 8.80 -9.65
N CYS A 76 -3.63 8.00 -9.77
CA CYS A 76 -3.11 7.17 -8.66
C CYS A 76 -1.71 7.63 -8.19
N GLY A 77 -1.01 8.44 -8.98
CA GLY A 77 0.33 8.93 -8.67
C GLY A 77 1.47 8.02 -9.15
N LEU A 78 2.70 8.48 -8.98
CA LEU A 78 3.90 7.78 -9.46
C LEU A 78 4.11 6.43 -8.73
N ASP A 79 3.96 6.42 -7.41
CA ASP A 79 4.23 5.24 -6.57
C ASP A 79 3.35 4.03 -6.96
N ALA A 80 2.05 4.28 -7.12
CA ALA A 80 1.08 3.25 -7.52
C ALA A 80 1.44 2.62 -8.88
N ILE A 81 1.85 3.43 -9.87
CA ILE A 81 2.28 2.90 -11.16
C ILE A 81 3.58 2.11 -11.04
N VAL A 82 4.57 2.62 -10.31
CA VAL A 82 5.84 1.92 -10.15
C VAL A 82 5.58 0.53 -9.55
N PHE A 83 4.70 0.43 -8.56
CA PHE A 83 4.26 -0.85 -8.00
C PHE A 83 3.62 -1.76 -9.07
N ILE A 84 2.68 -1.25 -9.87
CA ILE A 84 2.02 -2.03 -10.93
C ILE A 84 3.02 -2.49 -11.99
N ARG A 85 3.95 -1.61 -12.40
CA ARG A 85 4.97 -1.95 -13.40
C ARG A 85 5.95 -3.00 -12.86
N ILE A 86 6.31 -2.98 -11.57
CA ILE A 86 7.07 -4.07 -10.94
C ILE A 86 6.31 -5.41 -11.03
N LEU A 87 4.99 -5.41 -10.79
CA LEU A 87 4.18 -6.62 -10.97
C LEU A 87 4.15 -7.07 -12.44
N GLN A 88 4.08 -6.13 -13.39
CA GLN A 88 4.16 -6.44 -14.82
C GLN A 88 5.52 -7.01 -15.22
N ILE A 89 6.63 -6.55 -14.64
CA ILE A 89 7.97 -7.14 -14.84
C ILE A 89 7.94 -8.59 -14.36
N GLY A 90 7.39 -8.85 -13.17
CA GLY A 90 7.23 -10.22 -12.66
C GLY A 90 6.41 -11.12 -13.59
N LEU A 91 5.35 -10.59 -14.20
CA LEU A 91 4.55 -11.30 -15.19
C LEU A 91 5.33 -11.56 -16.49
N LYS A 92 6.00 -10.54 -17.05
CA LYS A 92 6.84 -10.67 -18.25
C LYS A 92 7.95 -11.71 -18.05
N MET A 93 8.57 -11.70 -16.87
CA MET A 93 9.57 -12.68 -16.44
C MET A 93 8.99 -14.09 -16.34
N SER A 94 7.80 -14.24 -15.78
CA SER A 94 7.13 -15.55 -15.66
C SER A 94 6.76 -16.12 -17.02
N VAL A 95 6.21 -15.31 -17.93
CA VAL A 95 5.90 -15.71 -19.31
C VAL A 95 7.16 -16.17 -20.04
N MET A 96 8.25 -15.42 -19.91
CA MET A 96 9.54 -15.81 -20.48
C MET A 96 10.06 -17.12 -19.87
N GLY A 97 9.91 -17.31 -18.56
CA GLY A 97 10.21 -18.57 -17.89
C GLY A 97 9.43 -19.74 -18.48
N CYS A 98 8.13 -19.57 -18.76
CA CYS A 98 7.32 -20.58 -19.44
C CYS A 98 7.81 -20.87 -20.85
N LEU A 99 8.17 -19.86 -21.64
CA LEU A 99 8.72 -20.05 -22.99
C LEU A 99 10.07 -20.78 -22.95
N ASN A 100 10.91 -20.45 -21.99
CA ASN A 100 12.18 -21.13 -21.77
C ASN A 100 11.96 -22.60 -21.33
N ALA A 101 10.94 -22.85 -20.49
CA ALA A 101 10.57 -24.20 -20.08
C ALA A 101 10.13 -25.08 -21.26
N ILE A 102 9.45 -24.53 -22.28
CA ILE A 102 9.09 -25.28 -23.50
C ILE A 102 10.34 -25.81 -24.22
N TYR A 103 11.45 -25.07 -24.19
CA TYR A 103 12.73 -25.50 -24.77
C TYR A 103 13.46 -26.52 -23.89
N VAL A 104 13.53 -26.28 -22.58
CA VAL A 104 14.38 -27.05 -21.66
C VAL A 104 13.73 -28.35 -21.19
N ILE A 105 12.41 -28.38 -20.96
CA ILE A 105 11.70 -29.58 -20.45
C ILE A 105 11.89 -30.80 -21.37
N PRO A 106 11.77 -30.69 -22.71
CA PRO A 106 12.03 -31.83 -23.59
C PRO A 106 13.47 -32.35 -23.47
N VAL A 107 14.45 -31.47 -23.30
CA VAL A 107 15.86 -31.86 -23.10
C VAL A 107 16.02 -32.70 -21.83
N TYR A 108 15.33 -32.34 -20.75
CA TYR A 108 15.32 -33.12 -19.52
C TYR A 108 14.59 -34.45 -19.66
N TYR A 109 13.42 -34.44 -20.30
CA TYR A 109 12.56 -35.61 -20.40
C TYR A 109 13.16 -36.72 -21.26
N TYR A 110 13.81 -36.36 -22.36
CA TYR A 110 14.42 -37.31 -23.31
C TYR A 110 15.90 -37.64 -23.01
N ALA A 111 16.41 -37.25 -21.84
CA ALA A 111 17.77 -37.62 -21.43
C ALA A 111 17.95 -39.16 -21.37
N PRO A 112 19.08 -39.71 -21.85
CA PRO A 112 19.29 -41.16 -21.90
C PRO A 112 19.31 -41.78 -20.50
N GLN A 113 18.66 -42.94 -20.35
CA GLN A 113 18.61 -43.66 -19.08
C GLN A 113 19.93 -44.44 -18.85
N THR A 114 20.64 -44.11 -17.78
CA THR A 114 21.88 -44.71 -17.27
C THR A 114 21.65 -45.27 -15.86
N ASN A 115 22.63 -45.98 -15.28
CA ASN A 115 22.55 -46.44 -13.89
C ASN A 115 22.29 -45.31 -12.87
N ASP A 116 22.65 -44.07 -13.21
CA ASP A 116 22.55 -42.90 -12.32
C ASP A 116 21.10 -42.36 -12.18
N ASN A 117 20.27 -42.45 -13.22
CA ASN A 117 18.90 -41.90 -13.25
C ASN A 117 17.80 -42.98 -13.28
N LYS A 118 18.14 -44.27 -13.19
CA LYS A 118 17.19 -45.41 -13.16
C LYS A 118 16.12 -45.34 -12.07
N ASN A 119 16.39 -44.64 -10.97
CA ASN A 119 15.45 -44.52 -9.84
C ASN A 119 14.44 -43.36 -10.03
N VAL A 120 14.57 -42.57 -11.09
CA VAL A 120 13.70 -41.43 -11.38
C VAL A 120 12.44 -41.92 -12.10
N THR A 121 11.43 -42.31 -11.32
CA THR A 121 10.16 -42.83 -11.86
C THR A 121 9.08 -41.78 -12.00
N ASP A 122 9.10 -40.72 -11.16
CA ASP A 122 8.07 -39.67 -11.18
C ASP A 122 8.20 -38.77 -12.42
N ASN A 123 7.07 -38.35 -12.97
CA ASN A 123 7.02 -37.53 -14.19
C ASN A 123 7.55 -36.11 -13.95
N LEU A 124 7.37 -35.57 -12.74
CA LEU A 124 7.91 -34.26 -12.37
C LEU A 124 9.44 -34.28 -12.32
N ASP A 125 10.01 -35.32 -11.71
CA ASP A 125 11.46 -35.45 -11.58
C ASP A 125 12.14 -35.65 -12.95
N LYS A 126 11.45 -36.31 -13.90
CA LYS A 126 11.89 -36.43 -15.31
C LYS A 126 12.00 -35.10 -16.03
N CYS A 127 11.22 -34.08 -15.63
CA CYS A 127 11.24 -32.74 -16.19
C CYS A 127 12.25 -31.81 -15.49
N SER A 128 13.18 -32.36 -14.71
CA SER A 128 14.18 -31.59 -13.97
C SER A 128 15.59 -32.08 -14.29
N ILE A 129 16.59 -31.31 -13.84
CA ILE A 129 18.00 -31.72 -13.96
C ILE A 129 18.31 -33.04 -13.24
N ALA A 130 17.45 -33.51 -12.33
CA ALA A 130 17.61 -34.78 -11.63
C ALA A 130 17.58 -36.00 -12.56
N ASN A 131 16.95 -35.89 -13.74
CA ASN A 131 16.95 -36.96 -14.74
C ASN A 131 18.19 -36.96 -15.64
N MET A 132 19.04 -35.92 -15.55
CA MET A 132 20.20 -35.77 -16.44
C MET A 132 21.42 -36.50 -15.90
N ASN A 133 22.20 -37.12 -16.79
CA ASN A 133 23.42 -37.84 -16.41
C ASN A 133 24.59 -36.88 -16.16
N LYS A 134 25.59 -37.34 -15.40
CA LYS A 134 26.86 -36.62 -15.27
C LYS A 134 27.55 -36.54 -16.64
N ASN A 135 27.94 -35.34 -17.04
CA ASN A 135 28.57 -35.02 -18.34
C ASN A 135 27.67 -35.17 -19.58
N ASP A 136 26.35 -35.09 -19.43
CA ASP A 136 25.43 -35.07 -20.57
C ASP A 136 25.54 -33.73 -21.34
N PRO A 137 25.64 -33.73 -22.69
CA PRO A 137 25.55 -32.50 -23.48
C PRO A 137 24.27 -31.68 -23.23
N GLY A 138 23.20 -32.28 -22.68
CA GLY A 138 22.01 -31.55 -22.23
C GLY A 138 22.29 -30.41 -21.24
N MET A 139 23.39 -30.47 -20.47
CA MET A 139 23.76 -29.40 -19.52
C MET A 139 24.06 -28.07 -20.23
N TYR A 140 24.58 -28.11 -21.47
CA TYR A 140 24.81 -26.90 -22.26
C TYR A 140 23.48 -26.19 -22.59
N ALA A 141 22.39 -26.93 -22.81
CA ALA A 141 21.08 -26.33 -23.07
C ALA A 141 20.57 -25.57 -21.84
N THR A 142 20.73 -26.12 -20.63
CA THR A 142 20.40 -25.44 -19.37
C THR A 142 21.25 -24.19 -19.15
N PHE A 143 22.54 -24.25 -19.48
CA PHE A 143 23.44 -23.10 -19.39
C PHE A 143 23.03 -21.97 -20.35
N VAL A 144 22.74 -22.29 -21.61
CA VAL A 144 22.26 -21.30 -22.59
C VAL A 144 20.92 -20.71 -22.15
N ALA A 145 20.01 -21.56 -21.66
CA ALA A 145 18.71 -21.14 -21.15
C ALA A 145 18.81 -20.19 -19.95
N SER A 146 19.74 -20.43 -19.02
CA SER A 146 19.93 -19.57 -17.84
C SER A 146 20.51 -18.21 -18.23
N TYR A 147 21.49 -18.17 -19.14
CA TYR A 147 22.02 -16.92 -19.68
C TYR A 147 20.98 -16.12 -20.45
N PHE A 148 20.09 -16.79 -21.17
CA PHE A 148 18.99 -16.12 -21.88
C PHE A 148 17.98 -15.48 -20.93
N ILE A 149 17.56 -16.20 -19.87
CA ILE A 149 16.70 -15.63 -18.82
C ILE A 149 17.41 -14.47 -18.13
N PHE A 150 18.69 -14.63 -17.78
CA PHE A 150 19.48 -13.59 -17.12
C PHE A 150 19.59 -12.33 -17.99
N GLY A 151 19.97 -12.48 -19.27
CA GLY A 151 20.07 -11.38 -20.22
C GLY A 151 18.73 -10.68 -20.43
N TYR A 152 17.63 -11.43 -20.56
CA TYR A 152 16.29 -10.87 -20.67
C TYR A 152 15.87 -10.11 -19.39
N THR A 153 16.22 -10.63 -18.21
CA THR A 153 15.97 -9.96 -16.93
C THR A 153 16.67 -8.61 -16.88
N LEU A 154 17.95 -8.57 -17.26
CA LEU A 154 18.74 -7.34 -17.29
C LEU A 154 18.18 -6.34 -18.33
N PHE A 155 17.77 -6.83 -19.50
CA PHE A 155 17.14 -6.00 -20.52
C PHE A 155 15.85 -5.35 -20.01
N LEU A 156 14.93 -6.14 -19.42
CA LEU A 156 13.70 -5.62 -18.83
C LEU A 156 14.00 -4.63 -17.71
N LEU A 157 14.93 -4.95 -16.82
CA LEU A 157 15.32 -4.05 -15.73
C LEU A 157 15.84 -2.71 -16.27
N PHE A 158 16.66 -2.75 -17.31
CA PHE A 158 17.21 -1.54 -17.93
C PHE A 158 16.11 -0.67 -18.56
N GLU A 159 15.22 -1.23 -19.38
CA GLU A 159 14.11 -0.49 -19.99
C GLU A 159 13.21 0.16 -18.92
N GLU A 160 12.89 -0.59 -17.88
CA GLU A 160 12.00 -0.16 -16.81
C GLU A 160 12.66 0.92 -15.94
N PHE A 161 13.98 0.84 -15.74
CA PHE A 161 14.75 1.87 -15.04
C PHE A 161 14.82 3.18 -15.84
N GLN A 162 15.04 3.11 -17.16
CA GLN A 162 15.00 4.28 -18.03
C GLN A 162 13.63 4.95 -18.00
N TRP A 163 12.56 4.14 -18.11
CA TRP A 163 11.19 4.63 -17.98
C TRP A 163 10.95 5.29 -16.61
N TYR A 164 11.43 4.68 -15.52
CA TYR A 164 11.29 5.20 -14.16
C TYR A 164 11.96 6.56 -14.00
N ILE A 165 13.20 6.71 -14.47
CA ILE A 165 13.94 7.97 -14.38
C ILE A 165 13.17 9.09 -15.08
N SER A 166 12.73 8.87 -16.32
CA SER A 166 11.98 9.87 -17.09
C SER A 166 10.69 10.29 -16.37
N ASN A 167 9.95 9.33 -15.83
CA ASN A 167 8.68 9.59 -15.14
C ASN A 167 8.87 10.22 -13.77
N ARG A 168 9.96 9.86 -13.06
CA ARG A 168 10.34 10.48 -11.79
C ARG A 168 10.68 11.95 -11.99
N HIS A 169 11.48 12.30 -13.01
CA HIS A 169 11.76 13.70 -13.33
C HIS A 169 10.48 14.47 -13.67
N ARG A 170 9.60 13.89 -14.49
CA ARG A 170 8.29 14.48 -14.81
C ARG A 170 7.38 14.66 -13.59
N PHE A 171 7.46 13.75 -12.61
CA PHE A 171 6.70 13.85 -11.37
C PHE A 171 7.26 14.95 -10.47
N LEU A 172 8.59 15.00 -10.30
CA LEU A 172 9.27 15.98 -9.45
C LEU A 172 9.23 17.41 -10.03
N SER A 173 9.11 17.55 -11.36
CA SER A 173 8.90 18.86 -11.99
C SER A 173 7.52 19.46 -11.73
N ARG A 174 6.58 18.70 -11.14
CA ARG A 174 5.28 19.25 -10.74
C ARG A 174 5.46 20.18 -9.55
N VAL A 175 4.77 21.31 -9.60
CA VAL A 175 4.73 22.28 -8.50
C VAL A 175 3.97 21.65 -7.32
N SER A 176 4.68 21.36 -6.24
CA SER A 176 4.12 20.87 -4.98
C SER A 176 4.66 21.72 -3.84
N ALA A 177 3.85 21.95 -2.80
CA ALA A 177 4.29 22.67 -1.60
C ALA A 177 5.54 21.99 -0.96
N GLN A 178 5.66 20.67 -1.13
CA GLN A 178 6.80 19.89 -0.65
C GLN A 178 8.12 20.28 -1.34
N ASN A 179 8.09 20.82 -2.57
CA ASN A 179 9.29 21.24 -3.28
C ASN A 179 9.87 22.55 -2.74
N TYR A 180 9.06 23.34 -2.03
CA TYR A 180 9.44 24.65 -1.49
C TYR A 180 9.61 24.63 0.03
N THR A 181 9.32 23.50 0.69
CA THR A 181 9.42 23.38 2.15
C THR A 181 10.71 22.65 2.52
N VAL A 182 11.56 23.30 3.30
CA VAL A 182 12.80 22.69 3.81
C VAL A 182 12.67 22.43 5.31
N PHE A 183 13.01 21.22 5.73
CA PHE A 183 13.11 20.88 7.14
C PHE A 183 14.54 21.15 7.63
N VAL A 184 14.68 22.05 8.61
CA VAL A 184 15.96 22.43 9.20
C VAL A 184 16.07 21.83 10.60
N GLY A 185 17.06 20.97 10.81
CA GLY A 185 17.38 20.38 12.10
C GLY A 185 18.55 21.08 12.80
N GLY A 186 18.65 20.94 14.12
CA GLY A 186 19.81 21.43 14.89
C GLY A 186 19.84 22.93 15.15
N ILE A 187 18.68 23.56 15.35
CA ILE A 187 18.56 25.01 15.59
C ILE A 187 19.09 25.35 17.00
N PRO A 188 20.08 26.27 17.13
CA PRO A 188 20.56 26.77 18.41
C PRO A 188 19.43 27.39 19.25
N CYS A 189 19.50 27.29 20.58
CA CYS A 189 18.45 27.78 21.48
C CYS A 189 18.07 29.25 21.22
N GLU A 190 19.04 30.11 20.92
CA GLU A 190 18.87 31.54 20.62
C GLU A 190 17.92 31.78 19.42
N LEU A 191 17.95 30.90 18.42
CA LEU A 191 17.15 31.00 17.20
C LEU A 191 15.86 30.16 17.26
N GLN A 192 15.50 29.60 18.42
CA GLN A 192 14.25 28.83 18.61
C GLN A 192 13.02 29.73 18.85
N SER A 193 12.96 30.87 18.17
CA SER A 193 11.79 31.76 18.06
C SER A 193 11.39 31.88 16.59
N ASN A 194 10.08 31.88 16.28
CA ASN A 194 9.63 32.09 14.89
C ASN A 194 10.14 33.42 14.33
N ILE A 195 10.21 34.46 15.15
CA ILE A 195 10.68 35.79 14.72
C ILE A 195 12.19 35.76 14.49
N ALA A 196 12.97 35.30 15.48
CA ALA A 196 14.42 35.25 15.36
C ALA A 196 14.89 34.33 14.22
N LEU A 197 14.21 33.19 14.02
CA LEU A 197 14.50 32.28 12.92
C LEU A 197 14.12 32.87 11.57
N HIS A 198 12.98 33.57 11.50
CA HIS A 198 12.57 34.30 10.31
C HIS A 198 13.57 35.40 9.97
N ASP A 199 13.98 36.22 10.93
CA ASP A 199 14.94 37.31 10.73
C ASP A 199 16.30 36.75 10.28
N PHE A 200 16.79 35.69 10.91
CA PHE A 200 18.02 35.01 10.50
C PHE A 200 17.96 34.54 9.03
N PHE A 201 16.87 33.87 8.64
CA PHE A 201 16.76 33.40 7.26
C PHE A 201 16.55 34.55 6.28
N TYR A 202 15.82 35.60 6.65
CA TYR A 202 15.58 36.78 5.82
C TYR A 202 16.86 37.59 5.58
N GLU A 203 17.78 37.61 6.55
CA GLU A 203 19.12 38.19 6.35
C GLU A 203 19.98 37.38 5.37
N LEU A 204 19.75 36.06 5.26
CA LEU A 204 20.52 35.16 4.40
C LEU A 204 19.92 35.00 2.99
N PHE A 205 18.60 35.07 2.87
CA PHE A 205 17.85 34.78 1.64
C PHE A 205 16.69 35.75 1.43
N ASP A 206 16.53 36.26 0.21
CA ASP A 206 15.50 37.27 -0.10
C ASP A 206 14.08 36.69 -0.27
N ASP A 207 13.94 35.41 -0.63
CA ASP A 207 12.66 34.79 -1.05
C ASP A 207 12.10 33.75 -0.05
N ILE A 208 11.75 34.19 1.17
CA ILE A 208 11.13 33.33 2.19
C ILE A 208 9.66 33.68 2.37
N ILE A 209 8.80 32.66 2.29
CA ILE A 209 7.35 32.82 2.43
C ILE A 209 6.93 32.78 3.91
N ASP A 210 7.36 31.77 4.65
CA ASP A 210 6.98 31.55 6.04
C ASP A 210 7.99 30.64 6.74
N VAL A 211 8.18 30.87 8.04
CA VAL A 211 9.07 30.08 8.90
C VAL A 211 8.31 29.70 10.15
N LYS A 212 8.20 28.39 10.40
CA LYS A 212 7.52 27.83 11.57
C LYS A 212 8.42 26.84 12.27
N ILE A 213 8.56 27.01 13.57
CA ILE A 213 9.21 26.03 14.43
C ILE A 213 8.28 24.83 14.62
N ALA A 214 8.82 23.63 14.49
CA ALA A 214 8.11 22.39 14.81
C ALA A 214 7.95 22.25 16.33
N LEU A 215 6.70 22.13 16.80
CA LEU A 215 6.39 21.98 18.23
C LEU A 215 6.19 20.50 18.59
N ASP A 216 6.65 20.08 19.77
CA ASP A 216 6.31 18.76 20.31
C ASP A 216 4.86 18.76 20.80
N VAL A 217 3.98 18.19 19.98
CA VAL A 217 2.53 18.11 20.21
C VAL A 217 2.06 16.71 20.61
N LYS A 218 2.96 15.78 21.00
CA LYS A 218 2.60 14.38 21.30
C LYS A 218 1.44 14.20 22.28
N ALA A 219 1.39 15.03 23.33
CA ALA A 219 0.33 14.99 24.32
C ALA A 219 -1.03 15.40 23.70
N LEU A 220 -1.02 16.44 22.87
CA LEU A 220 -2.19 16.94 22.16
C LEU A 220 -2.67 15.93 21.11
N GLU A 221 -1.75 15.35 20.33
CA GLU A 221 -2.06 14.30 19.36
C GLU A 221 -2.75 13.10 20.01
N LYS A 222 -2.30 12.69 21.21
CA LYS A 222 -2.94 11.62 21.97
C LYS A 222 -4.38 11.96 22.38
N LEU A 223 -4.65 13.21 22.77
CA LEU A 223 -6.00 13.67 23.12
C LEU A 223 -6.91 13.74 21.89
N VAL A 224 -6.39 14.29 20.78
CA VAL A 224 -7.10 14.35 19.49
C VAL A 224 -7.43 12.94 19.00
N LYS A 225 -6.48 12.01 19.07
CA LYS A 225 -6.72 10.61 18.70
C LYS A 225 -7.82 9.97 19.53
N LYS A 226 -7.84 10.18 20.86
CA LYS A 226 -8.93 9.69 21.71
C LYS A 226 -10.29 10.27 21.30
N ARG A 227 -10.34 11.57 21.00
CA ARG A 227 -11.56 12.23 20.51
C ARG A 227 -12.02 11.59 19.20
N ASP A 228 -11.11 11.37 18.26
CA ASP A 228 -11.41 10.80 16.95
C ASP A 228 -11.85 9.33 17.04
N GLU A 229 -11.44 8.59 18.07
CA GLU A 229 -11.95 7.25 18.37
C GLU A 229 -13.36 7.24 18.99
N VAL A 230 -13.79 8.33 19.65
CA VAL A 230 -15.11 8.46 20.28
C VAL A 230 -16.17 8.91 19.27
N ILE A 231 -15.82 9.79 18.32
CA ILE A 231 -16.73 10.28 17.27
C ILE A 231 -17.52 9.16 16.56
N PRO A 232 -16.89 8.12 15.98
CA PRO A 232 -17.65 7.08 15.27
C PRO A 232 -18.56 6.26 16.20
N LYS A 233 -18.20 6.11 17.48
CA LYS A 233 -19.04 5.44 18.49
C LYS A 233 -20.28 6.27 18.80
N PHE A 234 -20.12 7.58 18.93
CA PHE A 234 -21.22 8.52 19.11
C PHE A 234 -22.14 8.56 17.89
N GLU A 235 -21.59 8.65 16.69
CA GLU A 235 -22.35 8.59 15.44
C GLU A 235 -23.13 7.28 15.32
N HIS A 236 -22.50 6.14 15.64
CA HIS A 236 -23.19 4.86 15.66
C HIS A 236 -24.35 4.84 16.67
N ALA A 237 -24.14 5.33 17.89
CA ALA A 237 -25.19 5.39 18.91
C ALA A 237 -26.38 6.27 18.46
N ASN A 238 -26.10 7.43 17.85
CA ASN A 238 -27.15 8.30 17.29
C ASN A 238 -27.89 7.64 16.13
N ASN A 239 -27.18 6.93 15.25
CA ASN A 239 -27.79 6.20 14.13
C ASN A 239 -28.73 5.09 14.63
N VAL A 240 -28.34 4.37 15.69
CA VAL A 240 -29.20 3.34 16.31
C VAL A 240 -30.44 3.96 16.94
N LEU A 241 -30.28 5.09 17.64
CA LEU A 241 -31.39 5.84 18.20
C LEU A 241 -32.36 6.32 17.11
N ALA A 242 -31.84 6.88 16.02
CA ALA A 242 -32.66 7.35 14.89
C ALA A 242 -33.38 6.21 14.17
N ALA A 243 -32.73 5.06 13.97
CA ALA A 243 -33.31 3.93 13.26
C ALA A 243 -34.33 3.12 14.09
N THR A 244 -34.10 2.99 15.39
CA THR A 244 -34.89 2.10 16.27
C THR A 244 -35.84 2.87 17.19
N GLY A 245 -35.63 4.17 17.37
CA GLY A 245 -36.34 5.00 18.36
C GLY A 245 -36.02 4.67 19.83
N LYS A 246 -35.10 3.71 20.07
CA LYS A 246 -34.69 3.27 21.41
C LYS A 246 -33.28 3.75 21.72
N ARG A 247 -33.06 4.19 22.96
CA ARG A 247 -31.75 4.64 23.45
C ARG A 247 -30.79 3.45 23.62
N PRO A 248 -29.66 3.41 22.89
CA PRO A 248 -28.71 2.31 22.99
C PRO A 248 -27.93 2.40 24.30
N THR A 249 -27.80 1.28 25.01
CA THR A 249 -27.01 1.18 26.24
C THR A 249 -25.78 0.31 26.02
N HIS A 250 -24.65 0.66 26.66
CA HIS A 250 -23.44 -0.15 26.66
C HIS A 250 -22.96 -0.36 28.10
N LYS A 251 -22.13 -1.39 28.30
CA LYS A 251 -21.47 -1.61 29.59
C LYS A 251 -20.12 -0.93 29.58
N THR A 252 -19.80 -0.21 30.65
CA THR A 252 -18.51 0.48 30.82
C THR A 252 -17.31 -0.48 30.91
N LYS A 253 -17.54 -1.71 31.36
CA LYS A 253 -16.52 -2.77 31.50
C LYS A 253 -17.04 -4.10 30.98
N LEU A 254 -16.14 -4.94 30.48
CA LEU A 254 -16.46 -6.29 29.96
C LEU A 254 -17.06 -7.20 31.03
N ILE A 255 -16.61 -7.07 32.29
CA ILE A 255 -17.10 -7.82 33.45
C ILE A 255 -17.48 -6.83 34.57
N GLY A 256 -18.72 -6.89 35.05
CA GLY A 256 -19.19 -6.10 36.20
C GLY A 256 -19.44 -4.61 35.96
N GLY A 257 -19.45 -4.14 34.71
CA GLY A 257 -19.75 -2.73 34.39
C GLY A 257 -21.24 -2.38 34.47
N GLU A 258 -21.54 -1.17 34.93
CA GLU A 258 -22.88 -0.58 34.88
C GLU A 258 -23.33 -0.37 33.43
N LYS A 259 -24.63 -0.53 33.19
CA LYS A 259 -25.26 -0.24 31.89
C LYS A 259 -25.59 1.24 31.85
N VAL A 260 -24.92 1.98 30.98
CA VAL A 260 -25.09 3.42 30.81
C VAL A 260 -25.66 3.74 29.43
N ASP A 261 -26.36 4.87 29.31
CA ASP A 261 -26.83 5.37 28.02
C ASP A 261 -25.63 5.77 27.17
N SER A 262 -25.49 5.17 26.00
CA SER A 262 -24.35 5.38 25.13
C SER A 262 -24.34 6.79 24.53
N VAL A 263 -25.52 7.37 24.28
CA VAL A 263 -25.61 8.69 23.64
C VAL A 263 -25.12 9.77 24.59
N ASP A 264 -25.65 9.79 25.81
CA ASP A 264 -25.31 10.80 26.80
C ASP A 264 -23.87 10.61 27.31
N THR A 265 -23.43 9.37 27.54
CA THR A 265 -22.04 9.09 27.95
C THR A 265 -21.02 9.56 26.91
N PHE A 266 -21.19 9.20 25.63
CA PHE A 266 -20.25 9.63 24.59
C PHE A 266 -20.33 11.13 24.34
N ARG A 267 -21.51 11.76 24.51
CA ARG A 267 -21.65 13.21 24.42
C ARG A 267 -20.86 13.93 25.51
N GLU A 268 -20.96 13.48 26.76
CA GLU A 268 -20.21 14.03 27.88
C GLU A 268 -18.70 13.78 27.73
N GLU A 269 -18.32 12.57 27.31
CA GLU A 269 -16.93 12.21 27.04
C GLU A 269 -16.33 13.09 25.93
N LEU A 270 -17.07 13.31 24.84
CA LEU A 270 -16.65 14.19 23.74
C LEU A 270 -16.53 15.64 24.21
N ALA A 271 -17.49 16.13 25.02
CA ALA A 271 -17.44 17.47 25.58
C ALA A 271 -16.20 17.67 26.48
N LYS A 272 -15.90 16.67 27.33
CA LYS A 272 -14.71 16.65 28.17
C LYS A 272 -13.43 16.63 27.33
N LEU A 273 -13.34 15.77 26.32
CA LEU A 273 -12.18 15.69 25.43
C LEU A 273 -11.97 16.99 24.64
N ASN A 274 -13.05 17.62 24.15
CA ASN A 274 -12.96 18.91 23.47
C ASN A 274 -12.43 20.02 24.39
N LEU A 275 -12.83 20.01 25.67
CA LEU A 275 -12.31 20.93 26.67
C LEU A 275 -10.83 20.63 27.01
N GLU A 276 -10.46 19.36 27.16
CA GLU A 276 -9.06 18.98 27.40
C GLU A 276 -8.16 19.35 26.22
N VAL A 277 -8.62 19.18 24.98
CA VAL A 277 -7.92 19.58 23.77
C VAL A 277 -7.74 21.10 23.72
N SER A 278 -8.78 21.89 24.01
CA SER A 278 -8.66 23.35 23.99
C SER A 278 -7.71 23.86 25.07
N ILE A 279 -7.77 23.29 26.29
CA ILE A 279 -6.82 23.61 27.36
C ILE A 279 -5.40 23.24 26.95
N ALA A 280 -5.19 22.06 26.36
CA ALA A 280 -3.88 21.61 25.92
C ALA A 280 -3.28 22.52 24.83
N ILE A 281 -4.11 23.01 23.90
CA ILE A 281 -3.68 24.00 22.88
C ILE A 281 -3.23 25.29 23.56
N VAL A 282 -4.04 25.86 24.45
CA VAL A 282 -3.70 27.09 25.17
C VAL A 282 -2.43 26.93 26.02
N GLN A 283 -2.26 25.79 26.69
CA GLN A 283 -1.04 25.50 27.46
C GLN A 283 0.20 25.42 26.57
N LEU A 284 0.05 24.88 25.36
CA LEU A 284 1.13 24.75 24.40
C LEU A 284 1.52 26.12 23.84
N GLU A 285 0.53 26.96 23.50
CA GLU A 285 0.75 28.36 23.11
C GLU A 285 1.41 29.18 24.23
N GLN A 286 0.97 29.02 25.48
CA GLN A 286 1.59 29.69 26.62
C GLN A 286 3.04 29.22 26.87
N ARG A 287 3.30 27.91 26.76
CA ARG A 287 4.66 27.36 26.89
C ARG A 287 5.55 27.91 25.79
N TYR A 288 5.02 28.00 24.57
CA TYR A 288 5.72 28.58 23.43
C TYR A 288 6.03 30.06 23.64
N ALA A 289 5.04 30.87 24.05
CA ALA A 289 5.23 32.29 24.34
C ALA A 289 6.24 32.53 25.47
N ARG A 290 6.21 31.72 26.53
CA ARG A 290 7.21 31.79 27.62
C ARG A 290 8.61 31.45 27.14
N HIS A 291 8.74 30.44 26.29
CA HIS A 291 10.03 30.07 25.70
C HIS A 291 10.58 31.21 24.85
N GLN A 292 9.74 31.82 24.00
CA GLN A 292 10.13 33.00 23.22
C GLN A 292 10.53 34.19 24.09
N ALA A 293 9.79 34.49 25.16
CA ALA A 293 10.12 35.58 26.08
C ALA A 293 11.43 35.33 26.84
N ALA A 294 11.72 34.08 27.22
CA ALA A 294 12.97 33.72 27.87
C ALA A 294 14.18 33.89 26.93
N LEU A 295 14.03 33.56 25.65
CA LEU A 295 15.07 33.76 24.64
C LEU A 295 15.31 35.24 24.31
N ALA A 296 14.28 36.10 24.38
CA ALA A 296 14.43 37.53 24.13
C ALA A 296 15.09 38.30 25.31
N ALA A 297 15.12 37.70 26.50
CA ALA A 297 15.63 38.33 27.73
C ALA A 297 17.07 37.94 28.10
N GLY A 298 17.63 36.91 27.47
CA GLY A 298 19.01 36.45 27.65
C GLY A 298 19.89 36.88 26.48
#